data_AF-A0A850UX18-F1
#
_entry.id   AF-A0A850UX18-F1
#
_cell.length_a   1.000
_cell.length_b   1.000
_cell.length_c   1.000
_cell.angle_alpha   90.00
_cell.angle_beta   90.00
_cell.angle_gamma   90.00
#
_symmetry.space_group_name_H-M   'P 1'
#
loop_
_entity.id
_entity.type
_entity.pdbx_description
1 polymer ?
#
loop_
_entity_poly.entity_id
_entity_poly.type
_entity_poly.pdbx_seq_one_letter_code
_entity_poly.pdbx_strand_id
1 'polypeptide(L)'
;DVSGALCISQAWPGMARTIYNDHKRFLETYLTSYPGFYFTGDGVYRTSEGYYQLTGRLDDIINISGHRLGTAEVENVVNHHEAVAESAVIGYPHEIKGEGKMLSFLPQNISRGYGTATLAAELQQLISKKIAKYAAPDYVQVTQGNLSNTHTG
;
A
#
# COMPACT_ATOMS: atom_id res chain seq x y z
N ASP A 1 -21.42 -4.64 -1.72
CA ASP A 1 -20.19 -3.96 -2.18
C ASP A 1 -19.28 -4.93 -2.90
N VAL A 2 -18.30 -4.44 -3.66
CA VAL A 2 -17.36 -5.28 -4.42
C VAL A 2 -15.94 -4.72 -4.37
N SER A 3 -14.92 -5.57 -4.44
CA SER A 3 -13.51 -5.18 -4.49
C SER A 3 -12.78 -5.91 -5.61
N GLY A 4 -11.79 -5.27 -6.25
CA GLY A 4 -10.98 -5.91 -7.28
C GLY A 4 -10.01 -4.95 -7.96
N ALA A 5 -9.53 -5.35 -9.14
CA ALA A 5 -8.69 -4.50 -9.99
C ALA A 5 -9.48 -3.35 -10.61
N LEU A 6 -8.91 -2.15 -10.58
CA LEU A 6 -9.46 -1.00 -11.29
C LEU A 6 -9.06 -1.05 -12.76
N CYS A 7 -10.08 -1.22 -13.61
CA CYS A 7 -9.94 -1.32 -15.05
C CYS A 7 -10.87 -0.31 -15.75
N ILE A 8 -10.40 0.31 -16.82
CA ILE A 8 -11.16 1.25 -17.64
C ILE A 8 -11.52 0.58 -18.96
N SER A 9 -12.81 0.51 -19.30
CA SER A 9 -13.33 -0.22 -20.46
C SER A 9 -13.21 0.52 -21.79
N GLN A 10 -12.93 1.82 -21.78
CA GLN A 10 -12.86 2.65 -22.97
C GLN A 10 -11.66 3.59 -22.92
N ALA A 11 -11.08 3.86 -24.08
CA ALA A 11 -10.01 4.85 -24.20
C ALA A 11 -10.55 6.26 -23.95
N TRP A 12 -9.69 7.13 -23.42
CA TRP A 12 -9.97 8.56 -23.24
C TRP A 12 -8.92 9.41 -23.98
N PRO A 13 -9.21 10.71 -24.25
CA PRO A 13 -8.32 11.57 -25.03
C PRO A 13 -6.89 11.62 -24.49
N GLY A 14 -6.72 11.69 -23.16
CA GLY A 14 -5.43 11.76 -22.46
C GLY A 14 -4.75 10.41 -22.20
N MET A 15 -5.26 9.29 -22.71
CA MET A 15 -4.65 7.98 -22.50
C MET A 15 -3.28 7.92 -23.20
N ALA A 16 -2.25 7.45 -22.48
CA ALA A 16 -0.94 7.19 -23.07
C ALA A 16 -1.08 6.27 -24.29
N ARG A 17 -0.32 6.56 -25.35
CA ARG A 17 -0.42 5.82 -26.62
C ARG A 17 0.55 4.65 -26.72
N THR A 18 1.70 4.76 -26.06
CA THR A 18 2.77 3.76 -26.07
C THR A 18 3.83 4.07 -25.03
N ILE A 19 4.78 3.15 -24.84
CA ILE A 19 6.07 3.40 -24.19
C ILE A 19 7.09 3.66 -25.31
N TYR A 20 7.92 4.70 -25.17
CA TYR A 20 8.90 5.08 -26.19
C TYR A 20 9.79 3.90 -26.57
N ASN A 21 9.86 3.60 -27.88
CA ASN A 21 10.57 2.44 -28.46
C ASN A 21 10.16 1.05 -27.93
N ASP A 22 9.03 0.91 -27.23
CA ASP A 22 8.59 -0.37 -26.67
C ASP A 22 7.05 -0.49 -26.59
N HIS A 23 6.41 -0.54 -27.75
CA HIS A 23 4.95 -0.70 -27.82
C HIS A 23 4.49 -2.06 -27.28
N LYS A 24 5.31 -3.11 -27.40
CA LYS A 24 5.00 -4.43 -26.88
C LYS A 24 4.82 -4.38 -25.36
N ARG A 25 5.75 -3.74 -24.65
CA ARG A 25 5.64 -3.57 -23.19
C ARG A 25 4.41 -2.77 -22.79
N PHE A 26 3.99 -1.78 -23.58
CA PHE A 26 2.74 -1.05 -23.31
C PHE A 26 1.52 -1.99 -23.34
N LEU A 27 1.40 -2.83 -24.36
CA LEU A 27 0.29 -3.79 -24.48
C LEU A 27 0.32 -4.83 -23.34
N GLU A 28 1.50 -5.37 -23.04
CA GLU A 28 1.68 -6.38 -21.99
C GLU A 28 1.34 -5.82 -20.61
N THR A 29 1.79 -4.59 -20.33
CA THR A 29 1.60 -3.95 -19.01
C THR A 29 0.14 -3.53 -18.78
N TYR A 30 -0.51 -2.93 -19.78
CA TYR A 30 -1.79 -2.25 -19.57
C TYR A 30 -3.01 -2.94 -20.17
N LEU A 31 -2.85 -3.83 -21.15
CA LEU A 31 -3.99 -4.37 -21.94
C LEU A 31 -4.10 -5.90 -21.97
N THR A 32 -3.10 -6.62 -21.45
CA THR A 32 -3.07 -8.10 -21.54
C THR A 32 -3.66 -8.78 -20.31
N SER A 33 -3.44 -8.24 -19.10
CA SER A 33 -3.94 -8.85 -17.84
C SER A 33 -5.47 -8.95 -17.81
N TYR A 34 -6.16 -7.98 -18.41
CA TYR A 34 -7.62 -7.94 -18.52
C TYR A 34 -8.02 -7.57 -19.96
N PRO A 35 -8.12 -8.56 -20.87
CA PRO A 35 -8.39 -8.29 -22.28
C PRO A 35 -9.66 -7.46 -22.49
N GLY A 36 -9.55 -6.40 -23.30
CA GLY A 36 -10.65 -5.45 -23.54
C GLY A 36 -10.74 -4.30 -22.54
N PHE A 37 -9.85 -4.24 -21.54
CA PHE A 37 -9.78 -3.16 -20.56
C PHE A 37 -8.36 -2.62 -20.41
N TYR A 38 -8.24 -1.33 -20.06
CA TYR A 38 -7.00 -0.72 -19.58
C TYR A 38 -6.85 -0.96 -18.08
N PHE A 39 -5.82 -1.70 -17.70
CA PHE A 39 -5.48 -1.96 -16.31
C PHE A 39 -4.64 -0.83 -15.73
N THR A 40 -5.09 -0.24 -14.63
CA THR A 40 -4.40 0.87 -13.96
C THR A 40 -3.22 0.40 -13.08
N GLY A 41 -3.23 -0.86 -12.67
CA GLY A 41 -2.37 -1.39 -11.62
C GLY A 41 -2.91 -1.18 -10.21
N ASP A 42 -4.04 -0.48 -10.05
CA ASP A 42 -4.61 -0.15 -8.75
C ASP A 42 -5.75 -1.10 -8.35
N GLY A 43 -5.87 -1.31 -7.05
CA GLY A 43 -7.00 -1.96 -6.42
C GLY A 43 -8.09 -0.95 -6.07
N VAL A 44 -9.34 -1.39 -6.13
CA VAL A 44 -10.47 -0.53 -5.81
C VAL A 44 -11.58 -1.29 -5.09
N TYR A 45 -12.21 -0.61 -4.14
CA TYR A 45 -13.45 -1.02 -3.49
C TYR A 45 -14.58 -0.11 -3.96
N ARG A 46 -15.71 -0.70 -4.35
CA ARG A 46 -16.91 0.03 -4.78
C ARG A 46 -18.05 -0.23 -3.82
N THR A 47 -18.56 0.84 -3.21
CA THR A 47 -19.71 0.80 -2.31
C THR A 47 -21.00 0.51 -3.09
N SER A 48 -22.04 0.08 -2.40
CA SER A 48 -23.40 -0.10 -2.94
C SER A 48 -23.97 1.18 -3.56
N GLU A 49 -23.55 2.34 -3.06
CA GLU A 49 -23.93 3.68 -3.56
C GLU A 49 -23.12 4.11 -4.79
N GLY A 50 -22.11 3.34 -5.21
CA GLY A 50 -21.31 3.60 -6.41
C GLY A 50 -20.06 4.45 -6.19
N TYR A 51 -19.68 4.75 -4.95
CA TYR A 51 -18.41 5.42 -4.66
C TYR A 51 -17.24 4.45 -4.80
N TYR A 52 -16.14 4.94 -5.39
CA TYR A 52 -14.90 4.18 -5.57
C TYR A 52 -13.86 4.65 -4.56
N GLN A 53 -13.29 3.69 -3.83
CA GLN A 53 -12.19 3.90 -2.90
C GLN A 53 -10.97 3.15 -3.41
N LEU A 54 -9.92 3.88 -3.78
CA LEU A 54 -8.64 3.28 -4.18
C LEU A 54 -7.99 2.63 -2.97
N THR A 55 -7.62 1.37 -3.09
CA THR A 55 -7.00 0.59 -2.00
C THR A 55 -5.48 0.50 -2.14
N GLY A 56 -4.90 1.26 -3.05
CA GLY A 56 -3.48 1.24 -3.39
C GLY A 56 -3.16 0.36 -4.60
N ARG A 57 -1.86 0.19 -4.84
CA ARG A 57 -1.28 -0.65 -5.89
C ARG A 57 -1.59 -2.13 -5.65
N LEU A 58 -2.03 -2.86 -6.68
CA LEU A 58 -2.25 -4.31 -6.58
C LEU A 58 -0.96 -5.11 -6.50
N ASP A 59 0.15 -4.55 -6.99
CA ASP A 59 1.51 -5.07 -6.82
C ASP A 59 2.03 -4.88 -5.39
N ASP A 60 1.48 -3.94 -4.61
CA ASP A 60 1.83 -3.73 -3.19
C ASP A 60 0.94 -4.54 -2.23
N ILE A 61 0.41 -5.68 -2.69
CA ILE A 61 -0.32 -6.63 -1.83
C ILE A 61 0.66 -7.62 -1.22
N ILE A 62 0.69 -7.68 0.11
CA ILE A 62 1.45 -8.67 0.88
C ILE A 62 0.53 -9.85 1.21
N ASN A 63 0.97 -11.07 0.94
CA ASN A 63 0.26 -12.31 1.23
C ASN A 63 0.81 -13.00 2.50
N ILE A 64 0.12 -12.82 3.63
CA ILE A 64 0.53 -13.35 4.92
C ILE A 64 -0.38 -14.53 5.29
N SER A 65 0.16 -15.74 5.23
CA SER A 65 -0.59 -16.96 5.57
C SER A 65 -1.91 -17.10 4.81
N GLY A 66 -1.96 -16.65 3.55
CA GLY A 66 -3.16 -16.66 2.72
C GLY A 66 -4.04 -15.41 2.82
N HIS A 67 -3.74 -14.49 3.73
CA HIS A 67 -4.43 -13.20 3.83
C HIS A 67 -3.74 -12.16 2.95
N ARG A 68 -4.51 -11.55 2.04
CA ARG A 68 -4.05 -10.46 1.19
C ARG A 68 -4.24 -9.13 1.92
N LEU A 69 -3.16 -8.41 2.17
CA LEU A 69 -3.16 -7.13 2.86
C LEU A 69 -2.47 -6.08 1.99
N GLY A 70 -3.15 -4.97 1.69
CA GLY A 70 -2.54 -3.84 1.01
C GLY A 70 -1.68 -3.02 1.98
N THR A 71 -0.48 -2.62 1.55
CA THR A 71 0.41 -1.76 2.34
C THR A 71 -0.26 -0.45 2.73
N ALA A 72 -0.97 0.17 1.78
CA ALA A 72 -1.68 1.44 1.96
C ALA A 72 -2.71 1.41 3.11
N GLU A 73 -3.35 0.28 3.36
CA GLU A 73 -4.30 0.14 4.48
C GLU A 73 -3.57 0.29 5.83
N VAL A 74 -2.42 -0.35 5.96
CA VAL A 74 -1.59 -0.30 7.17
C VAL A 74 -0.97 1.09 7.34
N GLU A 75 -0.42 1.66 6.27
CA GLU A 75 0.16 3.00 6.25
C GLU A 75 -0.88 4.06 6.63
N ASN A 76 -2.11 3.94 6.12
CA ASN A 76 -3.19 4.86 6.44
C ASN A 76 -3.52 4.81 7.95
N VAL A 77 -3.59 3.63 8.55
CA VAL A 77 -3.82 3.50 10.01
C VAL A 77 -2.69 4.15 10.82
N VAL A 78 -1.44 3.96 10.39
CA VAL A 78 -0.26 4.50 11.07
C VAL A 78 -0.18 6.03 10.92
N ASN A 79 -0.44 6.56 9.72
CA ASN A 79 -0.36 8.00 9.42
C ASN A 79 -1.48 8.81 10.11
N HIS A 80 -2.54 8.17 10.60
CA HIS A 80 -3.55 8.81 11.45
C HIS A 80 -3.09 9.01 12.91
N HIS A 81 -1.94 8.44 13.29
CA HIS A 81 -1.39 8.61 14.63
C HIS A 81 -0.63 9.93 14.74
N GLU A 82 -0.99 10.79 15.70
CA GLU A 82 -0.43 12.15 15.85
C GLU A 82 1.10 12.20 16.07
N ALA A 83 1.70 11.10 16.53
CA ALA A 83 3.15 11.01 16.70
C ALA A 83 3.90 10.55 15.42
N VAL A 84 3.20 10.29 14.32
CA VAL A 84 3.79 9.81 13.05
C VAL A 84 3.56 10.86 11.97
N ALA A 85 4.63 11.26 11.29
CA ALA A 85 4.55 12.14 10.14
C ALA A 85 4.28 11.36 8.85
N GLU A 86 5.02 10.27 8.63
CA GLU A 86 4.89 9.41 7.46
C GLU A 86 5.23 7.96 7.84
N SER A 87 4.71 7.02 7.06
CA SER A 87 5.01 5.61 7.19
C SER A 87 5.05 4.91 5.83
N ALA A 88 5.81 3.83 5.77
CA ALA A 88 5.91 2.94 4.63
C ALA A 88 5.90 1.49 5.12
N VAL A 89 5.16 0.63 4.43
CA VAL A 89 5.07 -0.79 4.74
C VAL A 89 5.55 -1.60 3.55
N ILE A 90 6.41 -2.57 3.81
CA ILE A 90 6.89 -3.50 2.79
C ILE A 90 6.71 -4.95 3.22
N GLY A 91 6.51 -5.80 2.22
CA GLY A 91 6.58 -7.25 2.38
C GLY A 91 8.03 -7.73 2.38
N TYR A 92 8.32 -8.80 3.12
CA TYR A 92 9.60 -9.51 3.01
C TYR A 92 9.38 -11.03 3.04
N PRO A 93 10.24 -11.85 2.40
CA PRO A 93 10.10 -13.30 2.44
C PRO A 93 10.18 -13.84 3.87
N HIS A 94 9.20 -14.65 4.28
CA HIS A 94 9.13 -15.22 5.61
C HIS A 94 8.86 -16.73 5.54
N GLU A 95 9.73 -17.54 6.16
CA GLU A 95 9.71 -19.02 6.03
C GLU A 95 8.37 -19.66 6.43
N ILE A 96 7.73 -19.18 7.50
CA ILE A 96 6.46 -19.71 8.00
C ILE A 96 5.24 -19.05 7.36
N LYS A 97 5.28 -17.72 7.17
CA LYS A 97 4.10 -16.93 6.76
C LYS A 97 3.96 -16.78 5.24
N GLY A 98 4.95 -17.20 4.47
CA GLY A 98 5.12 -16.83 3.06
C GLY A 98 5.75 -15.45 2.98
N GLU A 99 5.01 -14.42 3.40
CA GLU A 99 5.49 -13.05 3.53
C GLU A 99 5.26 -12.48 4.94
N GLY A 100 6.25 -11.76 5.43
CA GLY A 100 6.19 -10.94 6.63
C GLY A 100 6.03 -9.46 6.27
N LYS A 101 5.87 -8.62 7.29
CA LYS A 101 5.66 -7.18 7.14
C LYS A 101 6.69 -6.38 7.92
N MET A 102 7.29 -5.39 7.27
CA MET A 102 8.13 -4.40 7.94
C MET A 102 7.48 -3.03 7.83
N LEU A 103 7.30 -2.37 8.97
CA LEU A 103 6.86 -0.98 9.05
C LEU A 103 8.07 -0.08 9.28
N SER A 104 8.22 0.93 8.44
CA SER A 104 9.12 2.06 8.66
C SER A 104 8.30 3.30 8.91
N PHE A 105 8.66 4.12 9.88
CA PHE A 105 7.94 5.36 10.13
C PHE A 105 8.87 6.50 10.53
N LEU A 106 8.45 7.72 10.19
CA LEU A 106 9.08 8.97 10.57
C LEU A 106 8.30 9.58 11.74
N PRO A 107 8.90 9.76 12.93
CA PRO A 107 8.23 10.41 14.05
C PRO A 107 7.96 11.89 13.73
N GLN A 108 6.80 12.41 14.15
CA GLN A 108 6.51 13.83 14.00
C GLN A 108 7.26 14.65 15.06
N ASN A 109 7.93 15.75 14.66
CA ASN A 109 8.83 16.57 15.51
C ASN A 109 8.28 17.03 16.87
N ILE A 110 6.95 17.01 17.05
CA ILE A 110 6.27 17.32 18.33
C ILE A 110 6.58 16.24 19.39
N SER A 111 6.90 15.02 18.98
CA SER A 111 7.09 13.84 19.84
C SER A 111 8.48 13.73 20.51
N ARG A 112 9.13 14.86 20.86
CA ARG A 112 10.43 14.93 21.58
C ARG A 112 10.46 14.19 22.95
N GLY A 113 9.37 13.54 23.37
CA GLY A 113 9.25 12.77 24.61
C GLY A 113 8.82 11.30 24.45
N TYR A 114 8.56 10.79 23.25
CA TYR A 114 8.25 9.36 23.07
C TYR A 114 9.53 8.54 22.98
N GLY A 115 9.65 7.51 23.82
CA GLY A 115 10.63 6.45 23.59
C GLY A 115 10.29 5.74 22.28
N THR A 116 11.25 5.63 21.37
CA THR A 116 11.06 5.00 20.04
C THR A 116 10.47 3.59 20.13
N ALA A 117 10.90 2.81 21.14
CA ALA A 117 10.36 1.49 21.42
C ALA A 117 8.89 1.52 21.88
N THR A 118 8.50 2.53 22.66
CA THR A 118 7.11 2.71 23.14
C THR A 118 6.18 3.01 21.98
N LEU A 119 6.59 3.93 21.09
CA LEU A 119 5.79 4.28 19.91
C LEU A 119 5.69 3.10 18.93
N ALA A 120 6.78 2.35 18.72
CA ALA A 120 6.73 1.14 17.87
C ALA A 120 5.71 0.10 18.39
N ALA A 121 5.70 -0.16 19.70
CA ALA A 121 4.74 -1.07 20.31
C ALA A 121 3.29 -0.55 20.24
N GLU A 122 3.11 0.75 20.44
CA GLU A 122 1.80 1.42 20.29
C GLU A 122 1.25 1.29 18.87
N LEU A 123 2.08 1.54 17.85
CA LEU A 123 1.69 1.39 16.44
C LEU A 123 1.33 -0.05 16.09
N GLN A 124 2.09 -1.04 16.57
CA GLN A 124 1.74 -2.46 16.40
C GLN A 124 0.36 -2.80 16.99
N GLN A 125 0.07 -2.28 18.19
CA GLN A 125 -1.23 -2.48 18.83
C GLN A 125 -2.35 -1.76 18.08
N LEU A 126 -2.10 -0.54 17.60
CA LEU A 126 -3.06 0.23 16.80
C LEU A 126 -3.46 -0.53 15.53
N ILE A 127 -2.48 -1.01 14.76
CA ILE A 127 -2.70 -1.80 13.54
C ILE A 127 -3.49 -3.07 13.86
N SER A 128 -3.09 -3.79 14.90
CA SER A 128 -3.75 -5.03 15.33
C SER A 128 -5.23 -4.81 15.67
N LYS A 129 -5.55 -3.66 16.28
CA LYS A 129 -6.88 -3.27 16.72
C LYS A 129 -7.76 -2.76 15.58
N LYS A 130 -7.18 -2.01 14.63
CA LYS A 130 -7.92 -1.35 13.53
C LYS A 130 -8.15 -2.27 12.34
N ILE A 131 -7.18 -3.13 12.02
CA ILE A 131 -7.23 -4.02 10.86
C ILE A 131 -7.47 -5.45 11.33
N ALA A 132 -6.43 -6.10 11.84
CA ALA A 132 -6.49 -7.46 12.38
C ALA A 132 -5.17 -7.84 13.05
N LYS A 133 -5.18 -8.89 13.89
CA LYS A 133 -3.96 -9.42 14.52
C LYS A 133 -2.88 -9.82 13.51
N TYR A 134 -3.26 -10.37 12.34
CA TYR A 134 -2.29 -10.76 11.31
C TYR A 134 -1.67 -9.56 10.58
N ALA A 135 -2.29 -8.37 10.66
CA ALA A 135 -1.82 -7.15 10.01
C ALA A 135 -0.67 -6.46 10.78
N ALA A 136 -0.46 -6.83 12.05
CA ALA A 136 0.65 -6.33 12.85
C ALA A 136 2.00 -6.59 12.15
N PRO A 137 2.89 -5.59 12.06
CA PRO A 137 4.20 -5.76 11.45
C PRO A 137 5.12 -6.58 12.35
N ASP A 138 5.94 -7.43 11.72
CA ASP A 138 6.94 -8.27 12.38
C ASP A 138 8.13 -7.44 12.86
N TYR A 139 8.51 -6.45 12.04
CA TYR A 139 9.56 -5.50 12.33
C TYR A 139 9.04 -4.08 12.23
N VAL A 140 9.42 -3.24 13.20
CA VAL A 140 9.12 -1.81 13.20
C VAL A 140 10.43 -1.06 13.34
N GLN A 141 10.73 -0.20 12.38
CA GLN A 141 11.91 0.65 12.41
C GLN A 141 11.54 2.13 12.36
N VAL A 142 12.30 2.92 13.12
CA VAL A 142 12.23 4.37 13.11
C VAL A 142 13.23 4.88 12.08
N THR A 143 12.76 5.69 11.14
CA THR A 143 13.63 6.36 10.16
C THR A 143 13.93 7.78 10.62
N GLN A 144 15.17 8.23 10.42
CA GLN A 144 15.59 9.60 10.71
C GLN A 144 15.75 10.39 9.40
N GLY A 145 15.31 11.65 9.40
CA GLY A 145 15.33 12.50 8.21
C GLY A 145 14.05 12.37 7.42
N ASN A 146 14.05 11.54 6.37
CA ASN A 146 12.90 11.27 5.50
C ASN A 146 12.78 9.78 5.22
N LEU A 147 11.59 9.31 4.86
CA LEU A 147 11.45 8.07 4.12
C LEU A 147 12.05 8.26 2.71
N SER A 148 12.54 7.18 2.11
CA SER A 148 13.12 7.21 0.77
C SER A 148 12.04 7.44 -0.28
N ASN A 149 11.66 8.70 -0.46
CA ASN A 149 10.62 9.12 -1.37
C ASN A 149 11.23 9.56 -2.71
N THR A 150 10.47 9.40 -3.79
CA THR A 150 10.86 9.94 -5.10
C THR A 150 10.27 11.34 -5.26
N HIS A 151 10.75 12.13 -6.24
CA HIS A 151 10.21 13.49 -6.47
C HIS A 151 8.71 13.51 -6.81
N THR A 152 8.14 12.38 -7.20
CA THR A 152 6.71 12.22 -7.53
C THR A 152 5.82 11.90 -6.34
N GLY A 153 6.38 11.88 -5.12
CA GLY A 153 5.78 11.23 -3.96
C GLY A 153 6.47 9.90 -3.73
#